data_AF-A0A1S8LA26-F1
#
_entry.id   AF-A0A1S8LA26-F1
#
_cell.length_a   1.000
_cell.length_b   1.000
_cell.length_c   1.000
_cell.angle_alpha   90.00
_cell.angle_beta   90.00
_cell.angle_gamma   90.00
#
_symmetry.space_group_name_H-M   'P 1'
#
loop_
_entity.id
_entity.type
_entity.pdbx_description
1 polymer ?
#
loop_
_entity_poly.entity_id
_entity_poly.type
_entity_poly.pdbx_seq_one_letter_code
_entity_poly.pdbx_strand_id
1 'polypeptide(L)'
;MKNMGISFEIPNNYGSYLSDILEPLGYSDYKWLIDDDEIHLMYNNEFTDEFLFNDSILSGEELYSISKNNTYYMVFATLRAFYKESTVKKVLSYNEFLKSDCKIIIGIYDCSEVILLSKDTELIARMYDYTLYKGFKKVEYISEEELIAGKYHID
;
A
#
# COMPACT_ATOMS: atom_id res chain seq x y z
N MET A 1 -9.67 6.97 21.00
CA MET A 1 -9.73 7.02 19.53
C MET A 1 -8.77 5.97 19.00
N LYS A 2 -9.24 5.04 18.17
CA LYS A 2 -8.43 3.95 17.63
C LYS A 2 -7.93 4.37 16.25
N ASN A 3 -6.62 4.42 16.05
CA ASN A 3 -6.03 4.74 14.75
C ASN A 3 -5.90 3.45 13.95
N MET A 4 -6.60 3.37 12.83
CA MET A 4 -6.68 2.18 11.97
C MET A 4 -5.88 2.34 10.68
N GLY A 5 -5.30 3.53 10.47
CA GLY A 5 -4.45 3.80 9.34
C GLY A 5 -3.58 5.03 9.51
N ILE A 6 -2.81 5.31 8.47
CA ILE A 6 -2.10 6.56 8.24
C ILE A 6 -2.32 7.02 6.81
N SER A 7 -2.30 8.34 6.60
CA SER A 7 -2.11 8.96 5.29
C SER A 7 -0.78 9.70 5.25
N PHE A 8 -0.16 9.75 4.08
CA PHE A 8 1.07 10.52 3.85
C PHE A 8 1.29 10.77 2.35
N GLU A 9 2.23 11.65 2.04
CA GLU A 9 2.65 11.92 0.66
C GLU A 9 4.08 11.42 0.41
N ILE A 10 4.21 10.59 -0.63
CA ILE A 10 5.50 10.24 -1.23
C ILE A 10 5.88 11.26 -2.31
N PRO A 11 7.15 11.34 -2.74
CA PRO A 11 7.52 12.20 -3.86
C PRO A 11 6.75 11.82 -5.13
N ASN A 12 6.09 12.80 -5.75
CA ASN A 12 5.51 12.66 -7.08
C ASN A 12 6.62 12.68 -8.14
N ASN A 13 7.36 11.57 -8.23
CA ASN A 13 8.43 11.36 -9.19
C ASN A 13 8.62 9.85 -9.41
N TYR A 14 9.44 9.45 -10.38
CA TYR A 14 9.85 8.06 -10.50
C TYR A 14 10.81 7.66 -9.37
N GLY A 15 10.83 6.38 -9.03
CA GLY A 15 11.68 5.83 -7.97
C GLY A 15 11.27 4.41 -7.59
N SER A 16 11.63 4.02 -6.38
CA SER A 16 11.35 2.69 -5.80
C SER A 16 10.51 2.78 -4.51
N TYR A 17 9.63 3.79 -4.41
CA TYR A 17 8.94 4.14 -3.16
C TYR A 17 8.02 3.06 -2.61
N LEU A 18 7.47 2.17 -3.44
CA LEU A 18 6.65 1.06 -2.95
C LEU A 18 7.48 0.12 -2.07
N SER A 19 8.76 -0.11 -2.37
CA SER A 19 9.63 -0.91 -1.51
C SER A 19 9.90 -0.25 -0.16
N ASP A 20 9.99 1.09 -0.11
CA ASP A 20 10.11 1.84 1.15
C ASP A 20 8.86 1.67 2.01
N ILE A 21 7.67 1.71 1.40
CA ILE A 21 6.38 1.51 2.09
C ILE A 21 6.25 0.08 2.64
N LEU A 22 6.71 -0.92 1.88
CA LEU A 22 6.59 -2.34 2.23
C LEU A 22 7.57 -2.80 3.33
N GLU A 23 8.77 -2.21 3.38
CA GLU A 23 9.87 -2.59 4.28
C GLU A 23 9.46 -2.80 5.76
N PRO A 24 8.74 -1.88 6.41
CA PRO A 24 8.30 -2.02 7.81
C PRO A 24 7.10 -2.98 8.03
N LEU A 25 6.46 -3.48 6.96
CA LEU A 25 5.21 -4.25 7.08
C LEU A 25 5.41 -5.72 7.41
N GLY A 26 6.64 -6.23 7.40
CA GLY A 26 6.86 -7.67 7.49
C GLY A 26 6.31 -8.40 6.26
N TYR A 27 6.55 -7.84 5.07
CA TYR A 27 5.95 -8.28 3.80
C TYR A 27 6.01 -9.80 3.58
N SER A 28 7.05 -10.48 4.05
CA SER A 28 7.23 -11.94 3.95
C SER A 28 6.15 -12.78 4.65
N ASP A 29 5.34 -12.21 5.54
CA ASP A 29 4.26 -12.94 6.20
C ASP A 29 2.98 -13.02 5.34
N TYR A 30 2.97 -12.28 4.23
CA TYR A 30 1.79 -12.04 3.43
C TYR A 30 1.94 -12.52 1.98
N LYS A 31 0.78 -12.69 1.36
CA LYS A 31 0.58 -12.59 -0.09
C LYS A 31 -0.30 -11.38 -0.37
N TRP A 32 -0.12 -10.80 -1.54
CA TRP A 32 -0.69 -9.51 -1.91
C TRP A 32 -1.55 -9.67 -3.14
N LEU A 33 -2.78 -9.18 -3.06
CA LEU A 33 -3.62 -8.91 -4.22
C LEU A 33 -3.28 -7.51 -4.73
N ILE A 34 -2.88 -7.40 -5.99
CA ILE A 34 -2.84 -6.17 -6.76
C ILE A 34 -4.23 -6.04 -7.37
N ASP A 35 -5.05 -5.18 -6.77
CA ASP A 35 -6.48 -5.10 -7.06
C ASP A 35 -6.78 -4.21 -8.26
N ASP A 36 -6.03 -3.11 -8.35
CA ASP A 36 -6.00 -2.18 -9.47
C ASP A 36 -4.67 -1.41 -9.40
N ASP A 37 -4.04 -1.14 -10.53
CA ASP A 37 -2.80 -0.36 -10.57
C ASP A 37 -2.55 0.27 -11.94
N GLU A 38 -1.88 1.42 -11.90
CA GLU A 38 -1.24 2.02 -13.06
C GLU A 38 0.16 2.46 -12.62
N ILE A 39 1.09 1.52 -12.66
CA ILE A 39 2.50 1.74 -12.30
C ILE A 39 3.37 1.49 -13.51
N HIS A 40 3.87 2.57 -14.11
CA HIS A 40 4.67 2.52 -15.32
C HIS A 40 6.12 2.18 -15.01
N LEU A 41 6.67 1.18 -15.69
CA LEU A 41 8.08 0.83 -15.56
C LEU A 41 8.95 1.88 -16.27
N MET A 42 10.10 2.18 -15.68
CA MET A 42 11.06 3.15 -16.20
C MET A 42 12.40 2.49 -16.46
N TYR A 43 13.02 2.81 -17.59
CA TYR A 43 14.40 2.42 -17.89
C TYR A 43 15.17 3.62 -18.43
N ASN A 44 16.38 3.86 -17.89
CA ASN A 44 17.21 5.01 -18.28
C ASN A 44 16.48 6.38 -18.26
N ASN A 45 15.61 6.59 -17.26
CA ASN A 45 14.77 7.78 -17.11
C ASN A 45 13.72 8.00 -18.23
N GLU A 46 13.37 6.95 -18.98
CA GLU A 46 12.28 6.96 -19.95
C GLU A 46 11.20 5.93 -19.56
N PHE A 47 9.94 6.26 -19.87
CA PHE A 47 8.82 5.32 -19.74
C PHE A 47 9.00 4.17 -20.74
N THR A 48 8.79 2.94 -20.27
CA THR A 48 8.67 1.78 -21.15
C THR A 48 7.20 1.57 -21.54
N ASP A 49 6.95 0.62 -22.45
CA ASP A 49 5.59 0.17 -22.78
C ASP A 49 5.07 -0.91 -21.79
N GLU A 50 5.75 -1.10 -20.65
CA GLU A 50 5.46 -2.15 -19.67
C GLU A 50 5.00 -1.57 -18.32
N PHE A 51 4.08 -2.26 -17.65
CA PHE A 51 3.72 -1.98 -16.26
C PHE A 51 4.62 -2.74 -15.30
N LEU A 52 4.73 -2.25 -14.06
CA LEU A 52 5.57 -2.86 -13.04
C LEU A 52 5.09 -4.28 -12.68
N PHE A 53 3.78 -4.51 -12.68
CA PHE A 53 3.17 -5.78 -12.34
C PHE A 53 2.39 -6.37 -13.51
N ASN A 54 2.49 -7.69 -13.68
CA ASN A 54 1.74 -8.45 -14.68
C ASN A 54 0.85 -9.51 -14.03
N ASP A 55 1.06 -9.81 -12.75
CA ASP A 55 0.29 -10.78 -11.97
C ASP A 55 -0.60 -10.06 -10.97
N SER A 56 -1.82 -10.55 -10.77
CA SER A 56 -2.75 -9.98 -9.80
C SER A 56 -2.48 -10.43 -8.37
N ILE A 57 -1.74 -11.53 -8.16
CA ILE A 57 -1.40 -12.02 -6.83
C ILE A 57 0.09 -12.35 -6.78
N LEU A 58 0.80 -11.74 -5.82
CA LEU A 58 2.23 -11.96 -5.58
C LEU A 58 2.47 -12.41 -4.14
N SER A 59 3.53 -13.20 -3.91
CA SER A 59 4.08 -13.32 -2.55
C SER A 59 4.64 -11.97 -2.10
N GLY A 60 4.75 -11.76 -0.78
CA GLY A 60 5.38 -10.55 -0.28
C GLY A 60 6.84 -10.41 -0.68
N GLU A 61 7.56 -11.52 -0.80
CA GLU A 61 8.94 -11.55 -1.27
C GLU A 61 9.06 -11.12 -2.74
N GLU A 62 8.18 -11.60 -3.61
CA GLU A 62 8.11 -11.19 -5.03
C GLU A 62 7.74 -9.71 -5.15
N LEU A 63 6.68 -9.27 -4.47
CA LEU A 63 6.22 -7.88 -4.49
C LEU A 63 7.35 -6.94 -4.06
N TYR A 64 8.02 -7.23 -2.95
CA TYR A 64 9.13 -6.42 -2.45
C TYR A 64 10.32 -6.42 -3.43
N SER A 65 10.69 -7.59 -3.96
CA SER A 65 11.80 -7.73 -4.91
C SER A 65 11.56 -6.91 -6.18
N ILE A 66 10.37 -7.03 -6.78
CA ILE A 66 9.98 -6.25 -7.97
C ILE A 66 9.98 -4.76 -7.64
N SER A 67 9.38 -4.36 -6.51
CA SER A 67 9.29 -2.95 -6.09
C SER A 67 10.64 -2.32 -5.76
N LYS A 68 11.64 -3.12 -5.36
CA LYS A 68 12.97 -2.65 -4.96
C LYS A 68 13.96 -2.60 -6.12
N ASN A 69 13.88 -3.56 -7.03
CA ASN A 69 14.88 -3.74 -8.09
C ASN A 69 14.53 -2.99 -9.38
N ASN A 70 13.37 -2.33 -9.43
CA ASN A 70 12.92 -1.55 -10.57
C ASN A 70 12.76 -0.07 -10.20
N THR A 71 12.85 0.79 -11.22
CA THR A 71 12.44 2.19 -11.14
C THR A 71 11.12 2.32 -11.88
N TYR A 72 10.16 3.04 -11.30
CA TYR A 72 8.82 3.16 -11.85
C TYR A 72 8.18 4.46 -11.41
N TYR A 73 7.09 4.82 -12.08
CA TYR A 73 6.23 5.94 -11.74
C TYR A 73 4.83 5.41 -11.38
N MET A 74 4.36 5.72 -10.17
CA MET A 74 3.04 5.26 -9.70
C MET A 74 2.01 6.35 -9.97
N VAL A 75 0.98 6.05 -10.76
CA VAL A 75 -0.18 6.94 -10.94
C VAL A 75 -1.21 6.64 -9.86
N PHE A 76 -1.59 5.37 -9.73
CA PHE A 76 -2.39 4.83 -8.64
C PHE A 76 -2.09 3.35 -8.42
N ALA A 77 -2.44 2.84 -7.24
CA ALA A 77 -2.40 1.40 -6.95
C ALA A 77 -3.24 1.07 -5.71
N THR A 78 -3.91 -0.08 -5.72
CA THR A 78 -4.62 -0.63 -4.57
C THR A 78 -4.11 -2.04 -4.28
N LEU A 79 -3.41 -2.19 -3.16
CA LEU A 79 -2.80 -3.44 -2.73
C LEU A 79 -3.46 -3.95 -1.45
N ARG A 80 -3.68 -5.27 -1.37
CA ARG A 80 -4.33 -5.91 -0.21
C ARG A 80 -3.53 -7.11 0.28
N ALA A 81 -3.12 -7.08 1.54
CA ALA A 81 -2.34 -8.14 2.15
C ALA A 81 -3.24 -9.18 2.84
N PHE A 82 -2.91 -10.45 2.64
CA PHE A 82 -3.51 -11.61 3.30
C PHE A 82 -2.41 -12.50 3.83
N TYR A 83 -2.62 -13.22 4.94
CA TYR A 83 -1.65 -14.25 5.32
C TYR A 83 -1.52 -15.29 4.20
N LYS A 84 -0.34 -15.93 4.09
CA LYS A 84 -0.01 -16.86 3.01
C LYS A 84 -1.08 -17.95 2.77
N GLU A 85 -1.66 -18.48 3.85
CA GLU A 85 -2.68 -19.54 3.81
C GLU A 85 -4.14 -19.03 3.66
N SER A 86 -4.37 -17.72 3.80
CA SER A 86 -5.72 -17.15 3.75
C SER A 86 -6.31 -17.18 2.34
N THR A 87 -7.65 -17.21 2.22
CA THR A 87 -8.29 -17.05 0.91
C THR A 87 -8.24 -15.58 0.49
N VAL A 88 -7.75 -15.30 -0.72
CA VAL A 88 -7.76 -13.94 -1.28
C VAL A 88 -9.17 -13.62 -1.77
N LYS A 89 -9.75 -12.54 -1.24
CA LYS A 89 -11.04 -12.01 -1.68
C LYS A 89 -10.96 -10.49 -1.73
N LYS A 90 -11.44 -9.90 -2.82
CA LYS A 90 -11.58 -8.45 -2.96
C LYS A 90 -12.47 -7.89 -1.84
N VAL A 91 -12.11 -6.73 -1.34
CA VAL A 91 -12.77 -6.00 -0.25
C VAL A 91 -13.04 -4.60 -0.76
N LEU A 92 -14.30 -4.15 -0.72
CA LEU A 92 -14.74 -2.89 -1.33
C LEU A 92 -15.15 -1.82 -0.31
N SER A 93 -15.22 -2.16 0.98
CA SER A 93 -15.63 -1.22 2.03
C SER A 93 -14.94 -1.50 3.35
N TYR A 94 -14.86 -0.49 4.22
CA TYR A 94 -14.23 -0.64 5.53
C TYR A 94 -14.90 -1.74 6.38
N ASN A 95 -16.23 -1.88 6.27
CA ASN A 95 -16.96 -2.94 6.97
C ASN A 95 -16.62 -4.34 6.43
N GLU A 96 -16.42 -4.49 5.12
CA GLU A 96 -15.92 -5.73 4.53
C GLU A 96 -14.47 -5.99 4.93
N PHE A 97 -13.64 -4.95 5.00
CA PHE A 97 -12.26 -5.06 5.46
C PHE A 97 -12.23 -5.67 6.85
N LEU A 98 -12.98 -5.13 7.81
CA LEU A 98 -13.05 -5.65 9.18
C LEU A 98 -13.45 -7.13 9.25
N LYS A 99 -14.39 -7.57 8.40
CA LYS A 99 -14.94 -8.94 8.41
C LYS A 99 -14.15 -9.95 7.58
N SER A 100 -13.28 -9.49 6.69
CA SER A 100 -12.51 -10.34 5.77
C SER A 100 -11.21 -10.87 6.39
N ASP A 101 -10.51 -11.73 5.65
CA ASP A 101 -9.15 -12.16 5.98
C ASP A 101 -8.07 -11.12 5.58
N CYS A 102 -8.45 -10.04 4.89
CA CYS A 102 -7.53 -8.96 4.55
C CYS A 102 -6.95 -8.33 5.84
N LYS A 103 -5.64 -8.08 5.85
CA LYS A 103 -4.89 -7.58 7.02
C LYS A 103 -4.45 -6.15 6.86
N ILE A 104 -3.98 -5.80 5.67
CA ILE A 104 -3.44 -4.49 5.31
C ILE A 104 -4.03 -4.07 3.97
N ILE A 105 -4.38 -2.80 3.84
CA ILE A 105 -4.73 -2.16 2.57
C ILE A 105 -3.75 -1.02 2.36
N ILE A 106 -3.20 -0.92 1.15
CA ILE A 106 -2.42 0.24 0.70
C ILE A 106 -3.13 0.79 -0.52
N GLY A 107 -3.56 2.04 -0.45
CA GLY A 107 -4.06 2.81 -1.58
C GLY A 107 -3.05 3.90 -1.94
N ILE A 108 -2.76 4.05 -3.21
CA ILE A 108 -1.93 5.12 -3.77
C ILE A 108 -2.82 5.87 -4.76
N TYR A 109 -2.95 7.18 -4.56
CA TYR A 109 -3.84 8.06 -5.30
C TYR A 109 -3.07 9.32 -5.75
N ASP A 110 -3.52 9.90 -6.86
CA ASP A 110 -3.00 11.17 -7.39
C ASP A 110 -1.45 11.24 -7.40
N CYS A 111 -0.83 10.13 -7.83
CA CYS A 111 0.62 9.91 -7.95
C CYS A 111 1.45 10.02 -6.65
N SER A 112 0.85 10.34 -5.51
CA SER A 112 1.62 10.70 -4.32
C SER A 112 0.93 10.49 -2.98
N GLU A 113 -0.40 10.55 -2.92
CA GLU A 113 -1.13 10.31 -1.69
C GLU A 113 -1.16 8.80 -1.40
N VAL A 114 -0.71 8.41 -0.22
CA VAL A 114 -0.74 7.03 0.25
C VAL A 114 -1.66 6.94 1.44
N ILE A 115 -2.60 6.00 1.39
CA ILE A 115 -3.43 5.58 2.50
C ILE A 115 -3.03 4.16 2.87
N LEU A 116 -2.65 3.94 4.13
CA LEU A 116 -2.33 2.62 4.64
C LEU A 116 -3.23 2.29 5.81
N LEU A 117 -4.02 1.22 5.68
CA LEU A 117 -4.90 0.71 6.73
C LEU A 117 -4.41 -0.64 7.22
N SER A 118 -4.50 -0.90 8.52
CA SER A 118 -4.17 -2.21 9.10
C SER A 118 -5.09 -2.54 10.27
N LYS A 119 -5.37 -3.84 10.44
CA LYS A 119 -6.05 -4.35 11.64
C LYS A 119 -5.14 -4.38 12.86
N ASP A 120 -3.83 -4.30 12.66
CA ASP A 120 -2.83 -4.20 13.71
C ASP A 120 -2.50 -2.73 13.98
N THR A 121 -2.97 -2.20 15.11
CA THR A 121 -2.74 -0.81 15.50
C THR A 121 -1.30 -0.54 15.95
N GLU A 122 -0.57 -1.56 16.42
CA GLU A 122 0.85 -1.42 16.74
C GLU A 122 1.67 -1.29 15.45
N LEU A 123 1.29 -2.02 14.40
CA LEU A 123 1.86 -1.82 13.07
C LEU A 123 1.64 -0.40 12.57
N ILE A 124 0.42 0.16 12.73
CA ILE A 124 0.11 1.54 12.35
C ILE A 124 1.01 2.56 13.07
N ALA A 125 1.26 2.38 14.38
CA ALA A 125 2.17 3.25 15.12
C ALA A 125 3.62 3.15 14.59
N ARG A 126 4.11 1.93 14.34
CA ARG A 126 5.45 1.73 13.75
C ARG A 126 5.57 2.34 12.36
N MET A 127 4.52 2.22 11.54
CA MET A 127 4.47 2.82 10.21
C MET A 127 4.55 4.33 10.28
N TYR A 128 3.81 4.96 11.20
CA TYR A 128 3.83 6.41 11.38
C TYR A 128 5.26 6.92 11.66
N ASP A 129 5.93 6.33 12.66
CA ASP A 129 7.30 6.70 13.03
C ASP A 129 8.30 6.45 11.89
N TYR A 130 8.15 5.34 11.19
CA TYR A 130 9.00 4.98 10.05
C TYR A 130 8.81 5.93 8.85
N THR A 131 7.58 6.30 8.53
CA THR A 131 7.23 7.25 7.47
C THR A 131 7.83 8.63 7.76
N LEU A 132 7.78 9.09 9.03
CA LEU A 132 8.46 10.31 9.46
C LEU A 132 9.98 10.21 9.31
N TYR A 133 10.57 9.09 9.71
CA TYR A 133 12.01 8.84 9.57
C TYR A 133 12.48 8.87 8.11
N LYS A 134 11.67 8.33 7.17
CA LYS A 134 11.94 8.39 5.73
C LYS A 134 11.79 9.80 5.14
N GLY A 135 11.22 10.75 5.88
CA GLY A 135 11.03 12.12 5.43
C GLY A 135 9.85 12.30 4.47
N PHE A 136 8.90 11.36 4.45
CA PHE A 136 7.64 11.54 3.74
C PHE A 136 6.81 12.65 4.39
N LYS A 137 5.93 13.27 3.59
CA LYS A 137 5.24 14.52 3.96
C LYS A 137 3.82 14.26 4.39
N LYS A 138 3.21 15.25 5.07
CA LYS A 138 1.80 15.25 5.48
C LYS A 138 1.34 13.95 6.17
N VAL A 139 2.18 13.44 7.07
CA VAL A 139 1.92 12.18 7.77
C VAL A 139 0.86 12.40 8.84
N GLU A 140 -0.31 11.78 8.66
CA GLU A 140 -1.46 11.91 9.54
C GLU A 140 -2.01 10.53 9.93
N TYR A 141 -2.58 10.42 11.13
CA TYR A 141 -3.31 9.22 11.51
C TYR A 141 -4.72 9.25 10.95
N ILE A 142 -5.21 8.09 10.54
CA ILE A 142 -6.61 7.89 10.16
C ILE A 142 -7.31 7.15 11.29
N SER A 143 -8.31 7.79 11.89
CA SER A 143 -9.10 7.18 12.95
C SER A 143 -10.18 6.24 12.40
N GLU A 144 -10.57 5.24 13.20
CA GLU A 144 -11.67 4.33 12.85
C GLU A 144 -13.00 5.08 12.59
N GLU A 145 -13.25 6.16 13.33
CA GLU A 145 -14.46 6.97 13.18
C GLU A 145 -14.54 7.63 11.80
N GLU A 146 -13.41 8.06 11.24
CA GLU A 146 -13.33 8.66 9.92
C GLU A 146 -13.56 7.65 8.79
N LEU A 147 -13.07 6.43 8.97
CA LEU A 147 -13.31 5.32 8.06
C LEU A 147 -14.79 4.92 8.06
N ILE A 148 -15.43 4.88 9.23
CA ILE A 148 -16.87 4.60 9.36
C ILE A 148 -17.70 5.74 8.75
N ALA A 149 -17.27 6.99 8.88
CA ALA A 149 -17.92 8.14 8.29
C ALA A 149 -17.76 8.21 6.75
N GLY A 150 -16.95 7.32 6.15
CA GLY A 150 -16.75 7.28 4.70
C GLY A 150 -15.91 8.43 4.17
N LYS A 151 -15.03 9.02 4.99
CA LYS A 151 -14.11 10.08 4.54
C LYS A 151 -13.02 9.59 3.60
N TYR A 152 -12.74 8.29 3.62
CA TYR A 152 -11.73 7.65 2.79
C TYR A 152 -12.36 6.52 1.99
N HIS A 153 -12.08 6.53 0.69
CA HIS A 153 -12.41 5.46 -0.23
C HIS A 153 -11.30 4.40 -0.20
N ILE A 154 -11.67 3.13 -0.22
CA ILE A 154 -10.70 2.00 -0.16
C ILE A 154 -10.90 1.00 -1.29
N ASP A 155 -11.83 1.32 -2.19
CA ASP A 155 -12.17 0.63 -3.43
C ASP A 155 -11.16 0.90 -4.54
#